data_AF-A0A520DKA1-F1
#
_entry.id   AF-A0A520DKA1-F1
#
_cell.length_a   1.000
_cell.length_b   1.000
_cell.length_c   1.000
_cell.angle_alpha   90.00
_cell.angle_beta   90.00
_cell.angle_gamma   90.00
#
_symmetry.space_group_name_H-M   'P 1'
#
loop_
_entity.id
_entity.type
_entity.pdbx_description
1 polymer ?
#
loop_
_entity_poly.entity_id
_entity_poly.type
_entity_poly.pdbx_seq_one_letter_code
_entity_poly.pdbx_strand_id
1 'polypeptide(L)'
;MDFFLLAALFAAGAFVLKSKHQRSRIALLGSHLGQYQIEKLMETVTQGYLRCLGEDDPVRREQIWALLAPSEKSLASQFGRFARDFATVDAAQTRVSRLPVTVPYVGQAFPGLTFDVRQAFAIHARGIAEAVANTQGRSPKARAFTVSAELFLMQHTCHWYCRSKAVASARMMARHQTSYALLLDSVSPATRKAYRELTGQ
;
A
#
# COMPACT_ATOMS: atom_id res chain seq x y z
N MET A 1 9.24 -23.66 -38.72
CA MET A 1 9.93 -24.04 -37.47
C MET A 1 10.63 -22.86 -36.79
N ASP A 2 10.61 -21.64 -37.36
CA ASP A 2 11.26 -20.46 -36.75
C ASP A 2 10.36 -19.63 -35.81
N PHE A 3 9.05 -19.59 -36.07
CA PHE A 3 8.13 -18.72 -35.31
C PHE A 3 8.03 -19.12 -33.82
N PHE A 4 7.90 -20.42 -33.52
CA PHE A 4 7.80 -20.89 -32.13
C PHE A 4 9.11 -20.68 -31.35
N LEU A 5 10.26 -20.83 -32.01
CA LEU A 5 11.56 -20.57 -31.40
C LEU A 5 11.75 -19.08 -31.11
N LEU A 6 11.41 -18.21 -32.08
CA LEU A 6 11.43 -16.76 -31.90
C LEU A 6 10.46 -16.30 -30.80
N ALA A 7 9.24 -16.86 -30.76
CA ALA A 7 8.27 -16.58 -29.71
C ALA A 7 8.78 -17.03 -28.33
N ALA A 8 9.43 -18.20 -28.24
CA ALA A 8 10.02 -18.71 -27.00
C ALA A 8 11.19 -17.82 -26.53
N LEU A 9 12.09 -17.42 -27.43
CA LEU A 9 13.19 -16.50 -27.12
C LEU A 9 12.69 -15.13 -26.66
N PHE A 10 11.66 -14.59 -27.33
CA PHE A 10 11.02 -13.35 -26.94
C PHE A 10 10.38 -13.47 -25.55
N ALA A 11 9.63 -14.53 -25.29
CA ALA A 11 9.01 -14.79 -24.00
C ALA A 11 10.05 -14.92 -22.87
N ALA A 12 11.16 -15.63 -23.12
CA ALA A 12 12.26 -15.77 -22.19
C ALA A 12 12.93 -14.43 -21.88
N GLY A 13 13.23 -13.63 -22.93
CA GLY A 13 13.79 -12.29 -22.78
C GLY A 13 12.88 -11.36 -21.96
N ALA A 14 11.58 -11.34 -22.28
CA ALA A 14 10.59 -10.57 -21.54
C ALA A 14 10.50 -11.00 -20.07
N PHE A 15 10.55 -12.30 -19.80
CA PHE A 15 10.52 -12.86 -18.45
C PHE A 15 11.76 -12.44 -17.63
N VAL A 16 12.96 -12.52 -18.21
CA VAL A 16 14.21 -12.12 -17.55
C VAL A 16 14.20 -10.62 -17.20
N LEU A 17 13.80 -9.76 -18.16
CA LEU A 17 13.72 -8.31 -17.95
C LEU A 17 12.71 -7.96 -16.85
N LYS A 18 11.51 -8.54 -16.89
CA LYS A 18 10.49 -8.38 -15.85
C LYS A 18 11.01 -8.81 -14.48
N SER A 19 11.69 -9.96 -14.41
CA SER A 19 12.20 -10.52 -13.15
C SER A 19 13.32 -9.68 -12.55
N LYS A 20 14.21 -9.12 -13.36
CA LYS A 20 15.26 -8.18 -12.91
C LYS A 20 14.64 -6.88 -12.40
N HIS A 21 13.69 -6.31 -13.15
CA HIS A 21 13.01 -5.08 -12.78
C HIS A 21 12.23 -5.23 -11.45
N GLN A 22 11.48 -6.32 -11.29
CA GLN A 22 10.77 -6.63 -10.05
C GLN A 22 11.73 -6.77 -8.85
N ARG A 23 12.84 -7.51 -9.01
CA ARG A 23 13.83 -7.70 -7.93
C ARG A 23 14.44 -6.39 -7.48
N SER A 24 14.81 -5.52 -8.42
CA SER A 24 15.34 -4.19 -8.11
C SER A 24 14.36 -3.35 -7.30
N ARG A 25 13.06 -3.37 -7.66
CA ARG A 25 12.03 -2.59 -6.95
C ARG A 25 11.73 -3.14 -5.57
N ILE A 26 11.70 -4.46 -5.41
CA ILE A 26 11.56 -5.11 -4.10
C ILE A 26 12.75 -4.74 -3.21
N ALA A 27 13.98 -4.82 -3.73
CA ALA A 27 15.18 -4.45 -2.97
C ALA A 27 15.17 -2.98 -2.57
N LEU A 28 14.81 -2.08 -3.51
CA LEU A 28 14.71 -0.65 -3.25
C LEU A 28 13.67 -0.35 -2.17
N LEU A 29 12.41 -0.77 -2.35
CA LEU A 29 11.37 -0.54 -1.35
C LEU A 29 11.71 -1.19 0.00
N GLY A 30 12.22 -2.43 -0.02
CA GLY A 30 12.63 -3.16 1.16
C GLY A 30 13.75 -2.49 1.94
N SER A 31 14.74 -1.88 1.26
CA SER A 31 15.84 -1.17 1.92
C SER A 31 15.40 0.07 2.70
N HIS A 32 14.33 0.73 2.26
CA HIS A 32 13.73 1.85 2.98
C HIS A 32 12.75 1.37 4.06
N LEU A 33 11.87 0.41 3.75
CA LEU A 33 10.91 -0.13 4.73
C LEU A 33 11.59 -0.86 5.88
N GLY A 34 12.70 -1.56 5.63
CA GLY A 34 13.43 -2.35 6.63
C GLY A 34 14.03 -1.54 7.78
N GLN A 35 14.06 -0.20 7.66
CA GLN A 35 14.48 0.71 8.73
C GLN A 35 13.36 0.95 9.77
N TYR A 36 12.17 0.41 9.50
CA TYR A 36 10.96 0.64 10.27
C TYR A 36 10.28 -0.68 10.69
N GLN A 37 9.40 -0.61 11.68
CA GLN A 37 8.58 -1.71 12.17
C GLN A 37 7.15 -1.64 11.62
N ILE A 38 6.94 -1.02 10.46
CA ILE A 38 5.61 -0.78 9.87
C ILE A 38 4.80 -2.07 9.74
N GLU A 39 5.40 -3.16 9.25
CA GLU A 39 4.70 -4.44 9.06
C GLU A 39 4.23 -5.04 10.40
N LYS A 40 5.14 -5.12 11.38
CA LYS A 40 4.83 -5.62 12.74
C LYS A 40 3.77 -4.77 13.44
N LEU A 41 3.87 -3.45 13.31
CA LEU A 41 2.89 -2.52 13.89
C LEU A 41 1.53 -2.64 13.19
N MET A 42 1.51 -2.81 11.86
CA MET A 42 0.28 -3.02 11.11
C MET A 42 -0.41 -4.31 11.55
N GLU A 43 0.33 -5.41 11.72
CA GLU A 43 -0.19 -6.66 12.27
C GLU A 43 -0.76 -6.46 13.69
N THR A 44 0.00 -5.82 14.57
CA THR A 44 -0.42 -5.54 15.96
C THR A 44 -1.71 -4.74 16.01
N VAL A 45 -1.79 -3.66 15.22
CA VAL A 45 -2.96 -2.77 15.17
C VAL A 45 -4.18 -3.50 14.59
N THR A 46 -4.02 -4.21 13.46
CA THR A 46 -5.14 -4.89 12.81
C THR A 46 -5.68 -6.07 13.62
N GLN A 47 -4.82 -6.89 14.22
CA GLN A 47 -5.24 -7.95 15.15
C GLN A 47 -5.91 -7.38 16.40
N GLY A 48 -5.35 -6.30 16.94
CA GLY A 48 -5.91 -5.63 18.10
C GLY A 48 -7.30 -5.02 17.83
N TYR A 49 -7.55 -4.49 16.64
CA TYR A 49 -8.89 -4.06 16.23
C TYR A 49 -9.89 -5.21 16.18
N LEU A 50 -9.52 -6.36 15.62
CA LEU A 50 -10.40 -7.53 15.62
C LEU A 50 -10.75 -7.98 17.04
N ARG A 51 -9.77 -7.94 17.95
CA ARG A 51 -10.00 -8.22 19.37
C ARG A 51 -10.94 -7.20 20.02
N CYS A 52 -10.72 -5.90 19.81
CA CYS A 52 -11.60 -4.85 20.32
C CYS A 52 -13.04 -5.00 19.80
N LEU A 53 -13.21 -5.40 18.55
CA LEU A 53 -14.52 -5.52 17.92
C LEU A 53 -15.28 -6.79 18.33
N GLY A 54 -14.58 -7.82 18.80
CA GLY A 54 -15.16 -9.07 19.31
C GLY A 54 -15.26 -9.16 20.84
N GLU A 55 -14.77 -8.17 21.59
CA GLU A 55 -14.89 -8.13 23.05
C GLU A 55 -16.25 -7.55 23.46
N ASP A 56 -17.02 -8.26 24.28
CA ASP A 56 -18.36 -7.86 24.71
C ASP A 56 -18.34 -6.96 25.96
N ASP A 57 -17.37 -7.17 26.86
CA ASP A 57 -17.23 -6.37 28.08
C ASP A 57 -16.73 -4.95 27.75
N PRO A 58 -17.52 -3.90 28.04
CA PRO A 58 -17.16 -2.53 27.69
C PRO A 58 -15.88 -2.05 28.39
N VAL A 59 -15.62 -2.49 29.63
CA VAL A 59 -14.44 -2.07 30.40
C VAL A 59 -13.17 -2.70 29.81
N ARG A 60 -13.22 -4.00 29.51
CA ARG A 60 -12.10 -4.68 28.83
C ARG A 60 -11.86 -4.12 27.44
N ARG A 61 -12.93 -3.84 26.69
CA ARG A 61 -12.84 -3.25 25.36
C ARG A 61 -12.10 -1.91 25.39
N GLU A 62 -12.44 -1.04 26.35
CA GLU A 62 -11.78 0.24 26.55
C GLU A 62 -10.29 0.09 26.92
N GLN A 63 -9.96 -0.87 27.79
CA GLN A 63 -8.57 -1.19 28.11
C GLN A 63 -7.78 -1.64 26.88
N ILE A 64 -8.35 -2.49 26.03
CA ILE A 64 -7.68 -2.92 24.79
C ILE A 64 -7.46 -1.72 23.86
N TRP A 65 -8.44 -0.82 23.70
CA TRP A 65 -8.26 0.41 22.92
C TRP A 65 -7.11 1.27 23.43
N ALA A 66 -7.02 1.46 24.76
CA ALA A 66 -5.96 2.23 25.38
C ALA A 66 -4.57 1.62 25.12
N LEU A 67 -4.47 0.29 25.18
CA LEU A 67 -3.22 -0.45 24.90
C LEU A 67 -2.82 -0.41 23.40
N LEU A 68 -3.78 -0.27 22.48
CA LEU A 68 -3.50 -0.15 21.04
C LEU A 68 -3.01 1.24 20.63
N ALA A 69 -3.46 2.30 21.31
CA ALA A 69 -3.21 3.68 20.90
C ALA A 69 -1.71 4.03 20.68
N PRO A 70 -0.75 3.56 21.52
CA PRO A 70 0.67 3.77 21.26
C PRO A 70 1.14 3.13 19.94
N SER A 71 0.65 1.94 19.61
CA SER A 71 0.99 1.23 18.38
C SER A 71 0.42 1.94 17.14
N GLU A 72 -0.81 2.44 17.20
CA GLU A 72 -1.41 3.26 16.13
C GLU A 72 -0.55 4.51 15.86
N LYS A 73 -0.19 5.24 16.92
CA LYS A 73 0.64 6.47 16.82
C LYS A 73 2.04 6.17 16.29
N SER A 74 2.67 5.09 16.77
CA SER A 74 3.99 4.66 16.32
C SER A 74 3.96 4.27 14.83
N LEU A 75 2.93 3.54 14.40
CA LEU A 75 2.73 3.16 13.00
C LEU A 75 2.59 4.39 12.10
N ALA A 76 1.71 5.33 12.45
CA ALA A 76 1.52 6.57 11.70
C ALA A 76 2.81 7.40 11.61
N SER A 77 3.53 7.54 12.74
CA SER A 77 4.79 8.29 12.79
C SER A 77 5.88 7.64 11.94
N GLN A 78 6.05 6.32 12.04
CA GLN A 78 7.04 5.57 11.27
C GLN A 78 6.73 5.60 9.78
N PHE A 79 5.47 5.39 9.40
CA PHE A 79 5.08 5.47 7.99
C PHE A 79 5.26 6.89 7.42
N GLY A 80 4.99 7.92 8.23
CA GLY A 80 5.28 9.31 7.86
C GLY A 80 6.76 9.60 7.63
N ARG A 81 7.66 9.04 8.46
CA ARG A 81 9.12 9.12 8.23
C ARG A 81 9.53 8.36 6.97
N PHE A 82 9.06 7.12 6.81
CA PHE A 82 9.28 6.32 5.61
C PHE A 82 8.90 7.09 4.34
N ALA A 83 7.72 7.71 4.31
CA ALA A 83 7.26 8.45 3.14
C ALA A 83 8.16 9.65 2.82
N ARG A 84 8.68 10.36 3.84
CA ARG A 84 9.64 11.47 3.65
C ARG A 84 10.99 10.98 3.14
N ASP A 85 11.51 9.90 3.69
CA ASP A 85 12.79 9.34 3.24
C ASP A 85 12.69 8.83 1.81
N PHE A 86 11.61 8.09 1.51
CA PHE A 86 11.37 7.54 0.16
C PHE A 86 11.11 8.64 -0.88
N ALA A 87 10.68 9.84 -0.47
CA ALA A 87 10.50 10.97 -1.38
C ALA A 87 11.83 11.43 -2.03
N THR A 88 12.98 11.11 -1.42
CA THR A 88 14.31 11.46 -1.93
C THR A 88 14.80 10.51 -3.04
N VAL A 89 14.13 9.37 -3.24
CA VAL A 89 14.47 8.40 -4.29
C VAL A 89 14.28 9.03 -5.67
N ASP A 90 15.18 8.69 -6.60
CA ASP A 90 15.12 9.11 -8.00
C ASP A 90 13.76 8.79 -8.65
N ALA A 91 13.14 9.84 -9.23
CA ALA A 91 11.85 9.79 -9.90
C ALA A 91 11.75 8.71 -10.98
N ALA A 92 12.86 8.42 -11.67
CA ALA A 92 12.90 7.39 -12.71
C ALA A 92 12.64 5.99 -12.14
N GLN A 93 13.05 5.75 -10.89
CA GLN A 93 12.90 4.45 -10.21
C GLN A 93 11.53 4.31 -9.55
N THR A 94 10.81 5.41 -9.32
CA THR A 94 9.54 5.43 -8.56
C THR A 94 8.29 5.38 -9.43
N ARG A 95 8.43 5.32 -10.77
CA ARG A 95 7.28 5.19 -11.67
C ARG A 95 6.56 3.86 -11.49
N VAL A 96 5.23 3.90 -11.51
CA VAL A 96 4.34 2.73 -11.42
C VAL A 96 3.40 2.73 -12.62
N SER A 97 3.30 1.60 -13.32
CA SER A 97 2.36 1.43 -14.42
C SER A 97 0.92 1.44 -13.95
N ARG A 98 0.07 2.24 -14.61
CA ARG A 98 -1.40 2.22 -14.45
C ARG A 98 -2.04 1.00 -15.12
N LEU A 99 -1.32 0.35 -16.04
CA LEU A 99 -1.80 -0.86 -16.72
C LEU A 99 -1.96 -2.02 -15.73
N PRO A 100 -2.92 -2.93 -15.96
CA PRO A 100 -3.17 -4.06 -15.06
C PRO A 100 -1.98 -5.03 -14.98
N VAL A 101 -1.16 -5.10 -16.03
CA VAL A 101 0.05 -5.93 -16.12
C VAL A 101 1.32 -5.08 -16.10
N THR A 102 2.39 -5.61 -15.50
CA THR A 102 3.70 -4.96 -15.50
C THR A 102 4.29 -4.98 -16.90
N VAL A 103 4.56 -3.81 -17.45
CA VAL A 103 5.39 -3.65 -18.65
C VAL A 103 6.66 -2.92 -18.20
N PRO A 104 7.82 -3.60 -18.16
CA PRO A 104 9.07 -2.99 -17.70
C PRO A 104 9.40 -1.72 -18.48
N TYR A 105 9.93 -0.71 -17.80
CA TYR A 105 10.42 0.55 -18.40
C TYR A 105 9.36 1.43 -19.11
N VAL A 106 8.05 1.12 -19.05
CA VAL A 106 6.99 1.97 -19.64
C VAL A 106 7.00 3.41 -19.14
N GLY A 107 7.48 3.65 -17.91
CA GLY A 107 7.60 5.00 -17.37
C GLY A 107 8.51 5.93 -18.17
N GLN A 108 9.48 5.41 -18.92
CA GLN A 108 10.38 6.21 -19.75
C GLN A 108 9.77 6.56 -21.11
N ALA A 109 8.95 5.66 -21.68
CA ALA A 109 8.36 5.83 -23.01
C ALA A 109 6.96 6.48 -22.99
N PHE A 110 6.16 6.25 -21.94
CA PHE A 110 4.76 6.69 -21.87
C PHE A 110 4.41 7.22 -20.47
N PRO A 111 4.89 8.43 -20.11
CA PRO A 111 4.70 8.99 -18.76
C PRO A 111 3.22 9.12 -18.35
N GLY A 112 2.30 9.37 -19.29
CA GLY A 112 0.85 9.45 -19.03
C GLY A 112 0.20 8.13 -18.58
N LEU A 113 0.85 6.98 -18.83
CA LEU A 113 0.41 5.65 -18.39
C LEU A 113 1.00 5.25 -17.03
N THR A 114 1.70 6.16 -16.36
CA THR A 114 2.33 5.89 -15.07
C THR A 114 2.00 6.96 -14.05
N PHE A 115 2.20 6.65 -12.77
CA PHE A 115 2.20 7.63 -11.69
C PHE A 115 3.46 7.46 -10.84
N ASP A 116 3.74 8.44 -9.98
CA ASP A 116 4.89 8.41 -9.07
C ASP A 116 4.48 7.85 -7.70
N VAL A 117 5.07 6.73 -7.27
CA VAL A 117 4.72 6.12 -5.99
C VAL A 117 5.08 7.00 -4.79
N ARG A 118 6.04 7.92 -4.92
CA ARG A 118 6.41 8.84 -3.84
C ARG A 118 5.20 9.68 -3.41
N GLN A 119 4.43 10.15 -4.38
CA GLN A 119 3.19 10.89 -4.13
C GLN A 119 2.12 10.01 -3.49
N ALA A 120 2.03 8.75 -3.90
CA ALA A 120 1.10 7.79 -3.29
C ALA A 120 1.45 7.51 -1.82
N PHE A 121 2.74 7.35 -1.48
CA PHE A 121 3.18 7.20 -0.09
C PHE A 121 2.94 8.46 0.74
N ALA A 122 3.08 9.66 0.18
CA ALA A 122 2.70 10.89 0.85
C ALA A 122 1.19 10.96 1.15
N ILE A 123 0.35 10.54 0.19
CA ILE A 123 -1.10 10.43 0.39
C ILE A 123 -1.43 9.48 1.53
N HIS A 124 -0.83 8.28 1.53
CA HIS A 124 -1.03 7.28 2.60
C HIS A 124 -0.55 7.78 3.95
N ALA A 125 0.61 8.43 4.02
CA ALA A 125 1.14 8.96 5.27
C ALA A 125 0.20 9.98 5.91
N ARG A 126 -0.35 10.89 5.09
CA ARG A 126 -1.37 11.84 5.55
C ARG A 126 -2.65 11.12 5.98
N GLY A 127 -3.18 10.23 5.15
CA GLY A 127 -4.43 9.50 5.43
C GLY A 127 -4.36 8.68 6.72
N ILE A 128 -3.28 7.91 6.91
CA ILE A 128 -3.03 7.14 8.13
C ILE A 128 -2.92 8.06 9.34
N ALA A 129 -2.15 9.14 9.26
CA ALA A 129 -1.96 10.07 10.37
C ALA A 129 -3.27 10.75 10.80
N GLU A 130 -4.07 11.23 9.83
CA GLU A 130 -5.37 11.85 10.09
C GLU A 130 -6.38 10.86 10.67
N ALA A 131 -6.42 9.62 10.15
CA ALA A 131 -7.31 8.58 10.65
C ALA A 131 -6.96 8.17 12.08
N VAL A 132 -5.67 8.02 12.40
CA VAL A 132 -5.18 7.70 13.76
C VAL A 132 -5.41 8.86 14.72
N ALA A 133 -5.15 10.10 14.30
CA ALA A 133 -5.42 11.29 15.10
C ALA A 133 -6.92 11.50 15.36
N ASN A 134 -7.79 10.84 14.60
CA ASN A 134 -9.24 10.90 14.70
C ASN A 134 -9.78 12.34 14.67
N THR A 135 -9.22 13.18 13.80
CA THR A 135 -9.57 14.61 13.70
C THR A 135 -11.05 14.86 13.41
N GLN A 136 -11.75 13.87 12.85
CA GLN A 136 -13.18 13.92 12.55
C GLN A 136 -14.08 13.39 13.68
N GLY A 137 -13.52 13.06 14.86
CA GLY A 137 -14.30 12.60 16.01
C GLY A 137 -15.09 11.32 15.77
N ARG A 138 -14.58 10.39 14.94
CA ARG A 138 -15.27 9.13 14.65
C ARG A 138 -15.39 8.27 15.91
N SER A 139 -16.42 7.44 15.96
CA SER A 139 -16.51 6.39 16.97
C SER A 139 -15.31 5.43 16.86
N PRO A 140 -14.89 4.75 17.94
CA PRO A 140 -13.73 3.84 17.92
C PRO A 140 -13.82 2.79 16.81
N LYS A 141 -15.00 2.19 16.60
CA LYS A 141 -15.25 1.23 15.52
C LYS A 141 -15.05 1.84 14.13
N ALA A 142 -15.65 3.00 13.87
CA ALA A 142 -15.52 3.67 12.57
C ALA A 142 -14.10 4.16 12.31
N ARG A 143 -13.38 4.61 13.36
CA ARG A 143 -11.97 4.96 13.30
C ARG A 143 -11.12 3.74 12.93
N ALA A 144 -11.26 2.63 13.65
CA ALA A 144 -10.51 1.40 13.41
C ALA A 144 -10.75 0.83 12.01
N PHE A 145 -12.00 0.89 11.52
CA PHE A 145 -12.34 0.54 10.15
C PHE A 145 -11.57 1.42 9.14
N THR A 146 -11.63 2.74 9.32
CA THR A 146 -10.95 3.69 8.43
C THR A 146 -9.43 3.49 8.45
N VAL A 147 -8.82 3.36 9.64
CA VAL A 147 -7.38 3.11 9.78
C VAL A 147 -6.98 1.80 9.09
N SER A 148 -7.77 0.73 9.26
CA SER A 148 -7.51 -0.55 8.59
C SER A 148 -7.55 -0.41 7.06
N ALA A 149 -8.52 0.32 6.52
CA ALA A 149 -8.61 0.59 5.09
C ALA A 149 -7.40 1.39 4.57
N GLU A 150 -6.97 2.44 5.28
CA GLU A 150 -5.78 3.22 4.91
C GLU A 150 -4.52 2.33 4.87
N LEU A 151 -4.35 1.47 5.88
CA LEU A 151 -3.22 0.54 5.97
C LEU A 151 -3.23 -0.52 4.86
N PHE A 152 -4.39 -1.07 4.52
CA PHE A 152 -4.51 -2.06 3.46
C PHE A 152 -4.36 -1.43 2.07
N LEU A 153 -4.81 -0.19 1.85
CA LEU A 153 -4.57 0.53 0.60
C LEU A 153 -3.08 0.87 0.43
N MET A 154 -2.42 1.26 1.52
CA MET A 154 -0.96 1.42 1.56
C MET A 154 -0.25 0.10 1.21
N GLN A 155 -0.62 -1.01 1.84
CA GLN A 155 -0.04 -2.33 1.55
C GLN A 155 -0.29 -2.76 0.09
N HIS A 156 -1.48 -2.48 -0.46
CA HIS A 156 -1.79 -2.70 -1.88
C HIS A 156 -0.84 -1.90 -2.77
N THR A 157 -0.64 -0.62 -2.46
CA THR A 157 0.25 0.29 -3.22
C THR A 157 1.70 -0.21 -3.22
N CYS A 158 2.22 -0.67 -2.08
CA CYS A 158 3.56 -1.28 -1.99
C CYS A 158 3.69 -2.49 -2.93
N HIS A 159 2.67 -3.36 -2.98
CA HIS A 159 2.68 -4.51 -3.89
C HIS A 159 2.51 -4.12 -5.36
N TRP A 160 1.72 -3.09 -5.65
CA TRP A 160 1.56 -2.57 -7.00
C TRP A 160 2.89 -1.99 -7.49
N TYR A 161 3.56 -1.21 -6.65
CA TYR A 161 4.91 -0.72 -6.93
C TYR A 161 5.85 -1.89 -7.23
N CYS A 162 5.98 -2.88 -6.35
CA CYS A 162 6.91 -3.99 -6.56
C CYS A 162 6.55 -4.88 -7.76
N ARG A 163 5.27 -4.98 -8.14
CA ARG A 163 4.77 -5.89 -9.18
C ARG A 163 3.79 -5.20 -10.14
N SER A 164 2.50 -5.48 -9.99
CA SER A 164 1.41 -4.93 -10.82
C SER A 164 0.15 -4.74 -10.00
N LYS A 165 -0.79 -3.95 -10.53
CA LYS A 165 -2.11 -3.76 -9.92
C LYS A 165 -2.84 -5.09 -9.77
N ALA A 166 -2.82 -5.94 -10.79
CA ALA A 166 -3.49 -7.24 -10.76
C ALA A 166 -2.95 -8.14 -9.63
N VAL A 167 -1.62 -8.21 -9.47
CA VAL A 167 -1.01 -9.02 -8.41
C VAL A 167 -1.30 -8.43 -7.03
N ALA A 168 -1.26 -7.10 -6.88
CA ALA A 168 -1.60 -6.43 -5.64
C ALA A 168 -3.06 -6.69 -5.24
N SER A 169 -4.00 -6.57 -6.19
CA SER A 169 -5.42 -6.82 -5.95
C SER A 169 -5.70 -8.29 -5.64
N ALA A 170 -5.05 -9.23 -6.34
CA ALA A 170 -5.18 -10.66 -6.05
C ALA A 170 -4.68 -11.01 -4.64
N ARG A 171 -3.53 -10.45 -4.22
CA ARG A 171 -3.02 -10.61 -2.85
C ARG A 171 -3.96 -10.01 -1.80
N MET A 172 -4.56 -8.86 -2.10
CA MET A 172 -5.52 -8.20 -1.21
C MET A 172 -6.77 -9.06 -0.99
N MET A 173 -7.31 -9.61 -2.08
CA MET A 173 -8.43 -10.56 -2.00
C MET A 173 -8.03 -11.82 -1.22
N ALA A 174 -6.90 -12.45 -1.58
CA ALA A 174 -6.49 -13.70 -0.96
C ALA A 174 -6.23 -13.57 0.56
N ARG A 175 -5.62 -12.46 1.00
CA ARG A 175 -5.21 -12.29 2.41
C ARG A 175 -6.28 -11.63 3.29
N HIS A 176 -7.02 -10.68 2.74
CA HIS A 176 -7.94 -9.83 3.52
C HIS A 176 -9.39 -9.93 3.06
N GLN A 177 -9.70 -10.81 2.10
CA GLN A 177 -11.04 -11.03 1.55
C GLN A 177 -11.74 -9.73 1.13
N THR A 178 -10.94 -8.76 0.64
CA THR A 178 -11.39 -7.41 0.30
C THR A 178 -10.95 -7.07 -1.12
N SER A 179 -11.89 -6.57 -1.93
CA SER A 179 -11.58 -6.11 -3.28
C SER A 179 -10.89 -4.75 -3.26
N TYR A 180 -10.08 -4.46 -4.28
CA TYR A 180 -9.44 -3.14 -4.42
C TYR A 180 -10.46 -1.99 -4.48
N ALA A 181 -11.61 -2.19 -5.13
CA ALA A 181 -12.67 -1.18 -5.21
C ALA A 181 -13.28 -0.91 -3.83
N LEU A 182 -13.69 -1.96 -3.10
CA LEU A 182 -14.23 -1.81 -1.75
C LEU A 182 -13.23 -1.15 -0.81
N LEU A 183 -11.95 -1.54 -0.91
CA LEU A 183 -10.87 -0.96 -0.12
C LEU A 183 -10.72 0.55 -0.38
N LEU A 184 -10.70 0.97 -1.65
CA LEU A 184 -10.59 2.37 -2.05
C LEU A 184 -11.84 3.18 -1.62
N ASP A 185 -13.01 2.55 -1.59
CA ASP A 185 -14.24 3.18 -1.11
C ASP A 185 -14.35 3.20 0.43
N SER A 186 -13.45 2.48 1.13
CA SER A 186 -13.42 2.41 2.59
C SER A 186 -12.42 3.35 3.26
N VAL A 187 -11.44 3.88 2.51
CA VAL A 187 -10.52 4.92 3.03
C VAL A 187 -11.21 6.26 3.20
N SER A 188 -10.56 7.22 3.87
CA SER A 188 -11.10 8.56 4.06
C SER A 188 -11.42 9.25 2.72
N PRO A 189 -12.41 10.16 2.67
CA PRO A 189 -12.74 10.88 1.43
C PRO A 189 -11.55 11.65 0.83
N ALA A 190 -10.70 12.22 1.68
CA ALA A 190 -9.51 12.96 1.27
C ALA A 190 -8.45 12.03 0.64
N THR A 191 -8.15 10.89 1.27
CA THR A 191 -7.26 9.87 0.69
C THR A 191 -7.83 9.39 -0.65
N ARG A 192 -9.11 9.01 -0.68
CA ARG A 192 -9.76 8.47 -1.89
C ARG A 192 -9.62 9.42 -3.07
N LYS A 193 -9.99 10.69 -2.88
CA LYS A 193 -9.93 11.71 -3.94
C LYS A 193 -8.49 11.85 -4.48
N ALA A 194 -7.54 12.11 -3.58
CA ALA A 194 -6.14 12.32 -3.99
C ALA A 194 -5.54 11.07 -4.64
N TYR A 195 -5.86 9.89 -4.12
CA TYR A 195 -5.35 8.63 -4.65
C TYR A 195 -5.93 8.33 -6.04
N ARG A 196 -7.23 8.55 -6.26
CA ARG A 196 -7.88 8.38 -7.57
C ARG A 196 -7.31 9.33 -8.61
N GLU A 197 -7.14 10.60 -8.26
CA GLU A 197 -6.53 11.62 -9.13
C GLU A 197 -5.10 11.22 -9.54
N LEU A 198 -4.28 10.77 -8.59
CA LEU A 198 -2.91 10.32 -8.86
C LEU A 198 -2.86 9.06 -9.73
N THR A 199 -3.70 8.07 -9.43
CA THR A 199 -3.61 6.73 -10.03
C THR A 199 -4.49 6.53 -11.27
N GLY A 200 -5.42 7.46 -11.54
CA GLY A 200 -6.40 7.37 -12.62
C GLY A 200 -7.42 6.25 -12.40
N GLN A 201 -7.95 6.13 -11.18
CA GLN A 201 -8.82 5.02 -10.74
C GLN A 201 -10.23 5.45 -10.38
#